data_AF-A0A803Q3C8-F1
#
_entry.id   AF-A0A803Q3C8-F1
#
_cell.length_a   1.000
_cell.length_b   1.000
_cell.length_c   1.000
_cell.angle_alpha   90.00
_cell.angle_beta   90.00
_cell.angle_gamma   90.00
#
_symmetry.space_group_name_H-M   'P 1'
#
loop_
_entity.id
_entity.type
_entity.pdbx_description
1 polymer ?
#
loop_
_entity_poly.entity_id
_entity_poly.type
_entity_poly.pdbx_seq_one_letter_code
_entity_poly.pdbx_strand_id
1 'polypeptide(L)'
;MIIPCLIMVTLLSSYACDGLQTPSSSPYNQIEVVEIRNNLEEKVQLKVHCKSKDDDLGIRILNFNESFSFTFLRNIFQTTLFFCGFRWENEFHWFDVFTPDTPTCVYPTPCLWFVIDSGPCKIEYDSGALYSCYPWNKDSLRSKMIESKLVPQSPISTAPTPY
;
A
#
# COMPACT_ATOMS: atom_id res chain seq x y z
N MET A 1 16.93 -62.98 13.41
CA MET A 1 17.93 -62.89 14.50
C MET A 1 17.77 -61.50 15.11
N ILE A 2 17.03 -61.42 16.22
CA ILE A 2 16.78 -60.22 17.03
C ILE A 2 17.58 -60.40 18.33
N ILE A 3 18.09 -59.30 18.90
CA ILE A 3 18.41 -59.00 20.32
C ILE A 3 19.66 -58.09 20.36
N PRO A 4 19.73 -57.00 21.17
CA PRO A 4 18.65 -56.17 21.73
C PRO A 4 19.03 -54.68 21.95
N CYS A 5 18.02 -53.95 22.40
CA CYS A 5 17.98 -52.58 22.92
C CYS A 5 18.71 -52.43 24.28
N LEU A 6 20.06 -52.37 24.30
CA LEU A 6 20.82 -52.32 25.57
C LEU A 6 21.94 -51.27 25.66
N ILE A 7 21.84 -50.15 24.96
CA ILE A 7 22.65 -48.97 25.31
C ILE A 7 21.71 -47.79 25.56
N MET A 8 20.95 -47.95 26.63
CA MET A 8 20.28 -46.86 27.34
C MET A 8 21.34 -45.98 28.01
N VAL A 9 21.26 -44.67 27.75
CA VAL A 9 21.51 -43.60 28.74
C VAL A 9 22.99 -43.31 29.07
N THR A 10 23.59 -42.38 28.32
CA THR A 10 24.63 -41.47 28.85
C THR A 10 24.00 -40.09 29.06
N LEU A 11 23.78 -39.73 30.33
CA LEU A 11 23.23 -38.45 30.79
C LEU A 11 24.32 -37.36 30.91
N LEU A 12 23.93 -36.12 30.61
CA LEU A 12 24.55 -34.82 30.97
C LEU A 12 25.71 -34.26 30.12
N SER A 13 25.45 -33.87 28.87
CA SER A 13 26.13 -32.69 28.30
C SER A 13 25.20 -31.93 27.38
N SER A 14 24.85 -30.72 27.82
CA SER A 14 24.15 -29.63 27.13
C SER A 14 23.05 -30.05 26.15
N TYR A 15 21.80 -29.87 26.57
CA TYR A 15 20.75 -29.42 25.66
C TYR A 15 21.19 -28.06 25.10
N ALA A 16 22.04 -28.05 24.08
CA ALA A 16 21.89 -27.02 23.09
C ALA A 16 20.59 -27.40 22.39
N CYS A 17 19.50 -26.71 22.73
CA CYS A 17 18.49 -26.48 21.70
C CYS A 17 19.26 -25.77 20.61
N ASP A 18 19.68 -26.49 19.58
CA ASP A 18 20.11 -25.86 18.34
C ASP A 18 19.04 -24.83 18.04
N GLY A 19 19.50 -23.57 18.00
CA GLY A 19 18.62 -22.42 17.94
C GLY A 19 17.59 -22.65 16.86
N LEU A 20 16.34 -22.37 17.19
CA LEU A 20 15.25 -22.31 16.25
C LEU A 20 15.74 -21.52 15.03
N GLN A 21 16.14 -22.23 13.98
CA GLN A 21 16.37 -21.64 12.67
C GLN A 21 15.00 -21.17 12.25
N THR A 22 14.77 -19.87 12.44
CA THR A 22 13.72 -19.18 11.71
C THR A 22 13.94 -19.56 10.25
N PRO A 23 12.91 -20.00 9.51
CA PRO A 23 13.03 -20.11 8.09
C PRO A 23 13.47 -18.72 7.64
N SER A 24 14.67 -18.61 7.05
CA SER A 24 15.07 -17.40 6.35
C SER A 24 14.05 -17.27 5.23
N SER A 25 12.96 -16.54 5.47
CA SER A 25 11.92 -16.33 4.48
C SER A 25 12.61 -15.63 3.33
N SER A 26 12.79 -16.35 2.23
CA SER A 26 13.21 -15.74 0.97
C SER A 26 12.36 -14.49 0.77
N PRO A 27 12.95 -13.31 0.51
CA PRO A 27 12.21 -12.06 0.33
C PRO A 27 11.19 -12.13 -0.82
N TYR A 28 11.23 -13.22 -1.59
CA TYR A 28 10.37 -13.48 -2.71
C TYR A 28 9.00 -14.11 -2.36
N ASN A 29 8.84 -14.71 -1.17
CA ASN A 29 7.60 -15.41 -0.79
C ASN A 29 6.87 -14.74 0.39
N GLN A 30 7.15 -13.46 0.66
CA GLN A 30 6.51 -12.74 1.74
C GLN A 30 5.14 -12.20 1.29
N ILE A 31 4.10 -12.56 2.03
CA ILE A 31 2.75 -12.03 1.82
C ILE A 31 2.70 -10.63 2.42
N GLU A 32 2.61 -9.64 1.54
CA GLU A 32 2.42 -8.25 1.90
C GLU A 32 0.96 -7.99 2.25
N VAL A 33 0.74 -7.10 3.21
CA VAL A 33 -0.57 -6.74 3.76
C VAL A 33 -0.69 -5.22 3.79
N VAL A 34 -1.65 -4.69 3.05
CA VAL A 34 -2.01 -3.27 3.06
C VAL A 34 -3.42 -3.15 3.64
N GLU A 35 -3.58 -2.26 4.61
CA GLU A 35 -4.89 -1.91 5.18
C GLU A 35 -5.10 -0.41 5.08
N ILE A 36 -6.28 -0.02 4.62
CA ILE A 36 -6.70 1.37 4.44
C ILE A 36 -7.92 1.60 5.32
N ARG A 37 -7.82 2.54 6.24
CA ARG A 37 -8.89 2.93 7.14
C ARG A 37 -9.42 4.32 6.79
N ASN A 38 -10.74 4.45 6.76
CA ASN A 38 -11.37 5.76 6.67
C ASN A 38 -11.29 6.47 8.03
N ASN A 39 -10.50 7.55 8.08
CA ASN A 39 -10.34 8.41 9.25
C ASN A 39 -10.72 9.87 8.93
N LEU A 40 -11.61 10.07 7.95
CA LEU A 40 -12.24 11.36 7.68
C LEU A 40 -13.20 11.73 8.82
N GLU A 41 -13.89 12.87 8.70
CA GLU A 41 -14.91 13.26 9.69
C GLU A 41 -16.02 12.21 9.83
N GLU A 42 -16.69 12.22 10.99
CA GLU A 42 -17.80 11.30 11.25
C GLU A 42 -18.87 11.43 10.15
N LYS A 43 -19.39 10.27 9.70
CA LYS A 43 -20.40 10.13 8.64
C LYS A 43 -19.92 10.40 7.21
N VAL A 44 -18.65 10.72 6.99
CA VAL A 44 -18.10 10.79 5.63
C VAL A 44 -17.82 9.38 5.11
N GLN A 45 -18.49 8.99 4.03
CA GLN A 45 -18.21 7.74 3.32
C GLN A 45 -17.05 7.91 2.34
N LEU A 46 -16.05 7.07 2.48
CA LEU A 46 -14.88 7.03 1.61
C LEU A 46 -15.05 5.92 0.57
N LYS A 47 -15.05 6.29 -0.71
CA LYS A 47 -14.95 5.36 -1.82
C LYS A 47 -13.48 5.17 -2.19
N VAL A 48 -12.98 3.95 -2.01
CA VAL A 48 -11.59 3.56 -2.32
C VAL A 48 -11.58 2.67 -3.56
N HIS A 49 -10.67 2.92 -4.50
CA HIS A 49 -10.42 2.03 -5.63
C HIS A 49 -8.91 1.84 -5.79
N CYS A 50 -8.42 0.64 -5.48
CA CYS A 50 -7.00 0.30 -5.56
C CYS A 50 -6.72 -0.62 -6.73
N LYS A 51 -5.62 -0.38 -7.43
CA LYS A 51 -5.18 -1.17 -8.58
C LYS A 51 -3.66 -1.27 -8.61
N SER A 52 -3.16 -2.37 -9.15
CA SER A 52 -1.79 -2.51 -9.64
C SER A 52 -1.80 -2.48 -11.16
N LYS A 53 -0.65 -2.75 -11.79
CA LYS A 53 -0.58 -3.01 -13.23
C LYS A 53 -1.38 -4.25 -13.64
N ASP A 54 -1.36 -5.28 -12.80
CA ASP A 54 -1.83 -6.62 -13.13
C ASP A 54 -3.18 -6.96 -12.47
N ASP A 55 -3.54 -6.26 -11.38
CA ASP A 55 -4.71 -6.56 -10.54
C ASP A 55 -5.59 -5.32 -10.32
N ASP A 56 -6.91 -5.50 -10.45
CA ASP A 56 -7.91 -4.52 -10.04
C ASP A 56 -8.66 -5.05 -8.81
N LEU A 57 -8.50 -4.36 -7.67
CA LEU A 57 -9.13 -4.77 -6.40
C LEU A 57 -10.60 -4.32 -6.29
N GLY A 58 -11.07 -3.56 -7.29
CA GLY A 58 -12.40 -3.01 -7.36
C GLY A 58 -12.64 -1.84 -6.41
N ILE A 59 -13.88 -1.40 -6.39
CA ILE A 59 -14.34 -0.30 -5.53
C ILE A 59 -14.78 -0.86 -4.18
N ARG A 60 -14.37 -0.18 -3.11
CA ARG A 60 -14.81 -0.40 -1.72
C ARG A 60 -15.39 0.90 -1.17
N ILE A 61 -16.48 0.80 -0.42
CA ILE A 61 -17.11 1.93 0.28
C ILE A 61 -16.87 1.69 1.77
N LEU A 62 -16.24 2.65 2.43
CA LEU A 62 -15.89 2.59 3.85
C LEU A 62 -16.65 3.67 4.59
N ASN A 63 -17.46 3.30 5.57
CA ASN A 63 -17.99 4.25 6.54
C ASN A 63 -16.86 4.78 7.43
N PHE A 64 -17.15 5.81 8.21
CA PHE A 64 -16.19 6.31 9.21
C PHE A 64 -15.67 5.15 10.06
N ASN A 65 -14.35 5.09 10.24
CA ASN A 65 -13.64 4.11 11.05
C ASN A 65 -13.60 2.67 10.51
N GLU A 66 -14.20 2.40 9.35
CA GLU A 66 -14.09 1.11 8.64
C GLU A 66 -12.77 1.00 7.86
N SER A 67 -12.32 -0.25 7.69
CA SER A 67 -11.09 -0.59 6.96
C SER A 67 -11.35 -1.49 5.76
N PHE A 68 -10.53 -1.34 4.72
CA PHE A 68 -10.37 -2.28 3.63
C PHE A 68 -8.92 -2.78 3.61
N SER A 69 -8.73 -4.10 3.58
CA SER A 69 -7.41 -4.71 3.46
C SER A 69 -7.31 -5.65 2.27
N PHE A 70 -6.08 -5.80 1.76
CA PHE A 70 -5.74 -6.74 0.72
C PHE A 70 -4.32 -7.27 0.90
N THR A 71 -4.06 -8.44 0.34
CA THR A 71 -2.77 -9.10 0.40
C THR A 71 -2.27 -9.48 -0.97
N PHE A 72 -0.96 -9.53 -1.14
CA PHE A 72 -0.31 -9.87 -2.39
C PHE A 72 1.12 -10.37 -2.16
N LEU A 73 1.73 -10.94 -3.20
CA LEU A 73 3.15 -11.29 -3.23
C LEU A 73 3.90 -10.24 -4.05
N ARG A 74 5.08 -9.81 -3.59
CA ARG A 74 5.98 -9.02 -4.46
C ARG A 74 6.35 -9.84 -5.68
N ASN A 75 6.40 -9.23 -6.87
CA ASN A 75 6.85 -9.92 -8.08
C ASN A 75 8.38 -10.11 -8.10
N ILE A 76 8.92 -11.07 -8.89
CA ILE A 76 10.38 -11.42 -8.87
C ILE A 76 11.23 -10.16 -9.05
N PHE A 77 10.75 -9.25 -9.90
CA PHE A 77 11.48 -8.06 -10.30
C PHE A 77 11.32 -6.90 -9.31
N GLN A 78 10.64 -7.11 -8.17
CA GLN A 78 10.37 -6.10 -7.14
C GLN A 78 9.74 -4.81 -7.70
N THR A 79 8.91 -4.92 -8.73
CA THR A 79 8.26 -3.78 -9.41
C THR A 79 6.81 -3.58 -8.99
N THR A 80 6.33 -4.31 -7.98
CA THR A 80 4.93 -4.23 -7.53
C THR A 80 4.61 -2.82 -7.03
N LEU A 81 3.55 -2.24 -7.60
CA LEU A 81 3.01 -0.93 -7.27
C LEU A 81 1.49 -1.07 -7.10
N PHE A 82 0.96 -0.57 -5.99
CA PHE A 82 -0.48 -0.37 -5.81
C PHE A 82 -0.75 1.11 -5.59
N PHE A 83 -1.60 1.67 -6.46
CA PHE A 83 -2.11 3.02 -6.35
C PHE A 83 -3.60 2.97 -6.06
N CYS A 84 -4.08 3.90 -5.24
CA CYS A 84 -5.47 3.97 -4.84
C CYS A 84 -6.04 5.36 -5.15
N GLY A 85 -7.24 5.37 -5.73
CA GLY A 85 -8.10 6.54 -5.80
C GLY A 85 -9.02 6.60 -4.58
N PHE A 86 -9.15 7.79 -4.03
CA PHE A 86 -9.95 8.12 -2.86
C PHE A 86 -10.96 9.19 -3.25
N ARG A 87 -12.25 8.89 -3.06
CA ARG A 87 -13.33 9.81 -3.37
C ARG A 87 -14.28 9.89 -2.19
N TRP A 88 -14.54 11.11 -1.74
CA TRP A 88 -15.58 11.42 -0.76
C TRP A 88 -16.20 12.74 -1.19
N GLU A 89 -17.51 12.88 -0.99
CA GLU A 89 -18.25 14.07 -1.41
C GLU A 89 -17.94 14.45 -2.89
N ASN A 90 -17.40 15.65 -3.11
CA ASN A 90 -17.02 16.17 -4.42
C ASN A 90 -15.50 16.19 -4.65
N GLU A 91 -14.70 15.66 -3.72
CA GLU A 91 -13.25 15.61 -3.83
C GLU A 91 -12.78 14.27 -4.38
N PHE A 92 -11.67 14.32 -5.11
CA PHE A 92 -10.97 13.15 -5.60
C PHE A 92 -9.47 13.34 -5.39
N HIS A 93 -8.87 12.34 -4.77
CA HIS A 93 -7.44 12.27 -4.52
C HIS A 93 -6.91 10.90 -4.88
N TRP A 94 -5.60 10.78 -5.07
CA TRP A 94 -4.96 9.50 -5.28
C TRP A 94 -3.58 9.45 -4.63
N PHE A 95 -3.13 8.24 -4.33
CA PHE A 95 -1.84 8.01 -3.68
C PHE A 95 -1.32 6.60 -3.96
N ASP A 96 0.01 6.44 -3.96
CA ASP A 96 0.67 5.15 -4.07
C ASP A 96 0.81 4.52 -2.68
N VAL A 97 -0.10 3.60 -2.33
CA VAL A 97 -0.15 2.97 -1.00
C VAL A 97 0.93 1.90 -0.80
N PHE A 98 1.54 1.45 -1.90
CA PHE A 98 2.67 0.53 -1.91
C PHE A 98 3.48 0.71 -3.18
N THR A 99 4.81 0.83 -3.04
CA THR A 99 5.80 1.00 -4.11
C THR A 99 6.91 -0.06 -4.00
N PRO A 100 7.74 -0.24 -5.04
CA PRO A 100 8.96 -1.05 -4.96
C PRO A 100 9.84 -0.77 -3.73
N ASP A 101 9.99 0.51 -3.38
CA ASP A 101 10.83 0.99 -2.28
C ASP A 101 10.14 0.93 -0.91
N THR A 102 8.85 0.55 -0.88
CA THR A 102 8.12 0.42 0.38
C THR A 102 8.75 -0.71 1.21
N PRO A 103 9.08 -0.48 2.49
CA PRO A 103 9.52 -1.54 3.40
C PRO A 103 8.49 -2.69 3.47
N THR A 104 8.92 -3.86 3.94
CA THR A 104 8.02 -5.03 4.08
C THR A 104 6.82 -4.71 4.97
N CYS A 105 5.62 -4.92 4.44
CA CYS A 105 4.32 -4.71 5.05
C CYS A 105 3.74 -6.06 5.51
N VAL A 106 4.39 -6.73 6.46
CA VAL A 106 4.07 -8.13 6.81
C VAL A 106 3.51 -8.21 8.22
N TYR A 107 2.68 -9.20 8.54
CA TYR A 107 2.24 -9.36 9.93
C TYR A 107 3.44 -9.61 10.86
N PRO A 108 3.51 -8.97 12.05
CA PRO A 108 2.48 -8.14 12.72
C PRO A 108 2.52 -6.63 12.39
N THR A 109 3.32 -6.21 11.42
CA THR A 109 3.53 -4.82 10.99
C THR A 109 3.00 -4.57 9.56
N PRO A 110 1.68 -4.69 9.31
CA PRO A 110 1.12 -4.40 7.99
C PRO A 110 1.31 -2.92 7.64
N CYS A 111 1.18 -2.58 6.36
CA CYS A 111 1.12 -1.18 5.96
C CYS A 111 -0.28 -0.63 6.24
N LEU A 112 -0.45 -0.09 7.44
CA LEU A 112 -1.70 0.50 7.91
C LEU A 112 -1.76 2.00 7.57
N TRP A 113 -2.69 2.34 6.70
CA TRP A 113 -2.97 3.68 6.22
C TRP A 113 -4.26 4.23 6.82
N PHE A 114 -4.24 5.50 7.23
CA PHE A 114 -5.38 6.28 7.70
C PHE A 114 -5.60 7.42 6.71
N VAL A 115 -6.78 7.48 6.12
CA VAL A 115 -7.14 8.54 5.19
C VAL A 115 -7.77 9.68 5.97
N ILE A 116 -7.11 10.85 5.97
CA ILE A 116 -7.62 12.13 6.48
C ILE A 116 -7.70 13.15 5.34
N ASP A 117 -8.23 14.36 5.57
CA ASP A 117 -8.39 15.36 4.49
C ASP A 117 -7.06 15.69 3.80
N SER A 118 -5.99 15.85 4.60
CA SER A 118 -4.73 16.42 4.13
C SER A 118 -3.86 15.40 3.40
N GLY A 119 -4.18 14.12 3.52
CA GLY A 119 -3.37 13.04 2.98
C GLY A 119 -3.60 11.69 3.66
N PRO A 120 -2.96 10.63 3.15
CA PRO A 120 -2.86 9.37 3.85
C PRO A 120 -1.72 9.42 4.89
N CYS A 121 -1.99 8.89 6.08
CA CYS A 121 -1.03 8.73 7.16
C CYS A 121 -0.74 7.25 7.42
N LYS A 122 0.51 6.88 7.66
CA LYS A 122 0.95 5.49 7.91
C LYS A 122 1.55 5.36 9.31
N ILE A 123 1.30 4.23 9.98
CA ILE A 123 1.98 3.92 11.26
C ILE A 123 3.44 3.53 11.02
N GLU A 124 4.34 4.08 11.83
CA GLU A 124 5.73 3.64 11.96
C GLU A 124 5.89 2.75 13.21
N TYR A 125 6.27 1.49 12.98
CA TYR A 125 6.42 0.51 14.06
C TYR A 125 7.74 0.65 14.83
N ASP A 126 8.79 1.18 14.20
CA ASP A 126 10.15 1.25 14.76
C ASP A 126 10.37 2.42 15.73
N SER A 127 9.49 3.43 15.69
CA SER A 127 9.64 4.72 16.39
C SER A 127 8.73 4.87 17.63
N GLY A 128 8.05 3.80 18.06
CA GLY A 128 7.04 3.88 19.12
C GLY A 128 5.72 4.49 18.62
N ALA A 129 5.07 3.84 17.65
CA ALA A 129 3.75 4.16 17.08
C ALA A 129 3.54 5.65 16.74
N LEU A 130 4.47 6.22 15.96
CA LEU A 130 4.29 7.52 15.33
C LEU A 130 3.52 7.36 14.00
N TYR A 131 2.81 8.41 13.58
CA TYR A 131 2.21 8.48 12.25
C TYR A 131 3.06 9.36 11.33
N SER A 132 3.31 8.88 10.12
CA SER A 132 3.89 9.67 9.03
C SER A 132 2.83 9.97 7.99
N CYS A 133 2.53 11.25 7.77
CA CYS A 133 1.52 11.72 6.84
C CYS A 133 2.15 12.28 5.57
N TYR A 134 1.52 11.98 4.43
CA TYR A 134 2.04 12.33 3.11
C TYR A 134 1.04 13.22 2.38
N PRO A 135 1.48 14.20 1.58
CA PRO A 135 0.56 14.96 0.75
C PRO A 135 -0.03 14.06 -0.34
N TRP A 136 -1.26 14.36 -0.77
CA TRP A 136 -1.85 13.73 -1.95
C TRP A 136 -0.98 13.91 -3.19
N ASN A 137 -0.98 12.91 -4.07
CA ASN A 137 -0.31 13.04 -5.34
C ASN A 137 -1.00 14.13 -6.18
N LYS A 138 -0.21 14.98 -6.85
CA LYS A 138 -0.76 16.07 -7.64
C LYS A 138 -1.50 15.53 -8.85
N ASP A 139 -2.74 16.00 -9.02
CA ASP A 139 -3.48 15.78 -10.26
C ASP A 139 -2.75 16.44 -11.42
N SER A 140 -2.09 15.63 -12.24
CA SER A 140 -1.60 16.10 -13.54
C SER A 140 -2.77 16.55 -14.44
N LEU A 141 -3.99 16.07 -14.19
CA LEU A 141 -5.19 16.35 -15.01
C LEU A 141 -5.95 17.61 -14.57
N ARG A 142 -6.17 17.82 -13.26
CA ARG A 142 -6.81 19.05 -12.74
C ARG A 142 -5.92 20.28 -12.95
N SER A 143 -4.61 20.13 -12.78
CA SER A 143 -3.63 21.20 -13.05
C SER A 143 -3.63 21.58 -14.54
N LYS A 144 -3.65 20.60 -15.46
CA LYS A 144 -3.75 20.85 -16.91
C LYS A 144 -5.08 21.47 -17.32
N MET A 145 -6.20 21.09 -16.69
CA MET A 145 -7.50 21.72 -16.98
C MET A 145 -7.58 23.17 -16.47
N ILE A 146 -7.02 23.46 -15.30
CA ILE A 146 -6.95 24.84 -14.77
C ILE A 146 -6.02 25.69 -15.65
N GLU A 147 -4.86 25.18 -16.04
CA GLU A 147 -3.92 25.87 -16.93
C GLU A 147 -4.54 26.12 -18.33
N SER A 148 -5.27 25.15 -18.88
CA SER A 148 -5.99 25.31 -20.17
C SER A 148 -7.14 26.34 -20.12
N LYS A 149 -7.72 26.60 -18.94
CA LYS A 149 -8.74 27.63 -18.73
C LYS A 149 -8.15 29.02 -18.50
N LEU A 150 -6.88 29.10 -18.12
CA LEU A 150 -6.17 30.35 -17.86
C LEU A 150 -5.37 30.86 -19.06
N VAL A 151 -5.13 30.03 -20.08
CA VAL A 151 -4.60 30.49 -21.38
C VAL A 151 -5.76 31.09 -22.19
N PRO A 152 -5.79 32.41 -22.44
CA PRO A 152 -6.75 32.97 -23.37
C PRO A 152 -6.46 32.36 -24.75
N GLN A 153 -7.45 31.74 -25.37
CA GLN A 153 -7.35 31.32 -26.77
C GLN A 153 -7.04 32.58 -27.59
N SER A 154 -5.82 32.69 -28.09
CA SER A 154 -5.50 33.72 -29.07
C SER A 154 -6.39 33.50 -30.30
N PRO A 155 -7.00 34.55 -30.86
CA PRO A 155 -7.86 34.39 -32.01
C PRO A 155 -7.06 33.82 -33.19
N ILE A 156 -7.59 32.73 -33.75
CA ILE A 156 -7.11 32.09 -34.98
C ILE A 156 -7.18 33.14 -36.11
N SER A 157 -6.01 33.63 -36.53
CA SER A 157 -5.88 34.44 -37.73
C SER A 157 -6.18 33.56 -38.94
N THR A 158 -7.38 33.69 -39.49
CA THR A 158 -7.74 33.12 -40.78
C THR A 158 -7.18 34.05 -41.86
N ALA A 159 -6.03 33.67 -42.43
CA ALA A 159 -5.53 34.31 -43.64
C ALA A 159 -6.41 33.88 -44.83
N PRO A 160 -6.91 34.81 -45.66
CA PRO A 160 -7.64 34.44 -46.86
C PRO A 160 -6.70 33.88 -47.92
N THR A 161 -7.12 32.78 -48.55
CA THR A 161 -6.48 32.16 -49.71
C THR A 161 -6.51 33.10 -50.92
N PRO A 162 -5.38 33.37 -51.60
CA PRO A 162 -5.41 34.08 -52.87
C PRO A 162 -5.76 33.11 -54.02
N TYR A 163 -6.64 33.58 -54.90
CA TYR A 163 -6.88 33.03 -56.24
C TYR A 163 -5.66 33.27 -57.14
#